data_AF-A0A1X6NSG3-F1
#
_entry.id   AF-A0A1X6NSG3-F1
#
_cell.length_a   1.000
_cell.length_b   1.000
_cell.length_c   1.000
_cell.angle_alpha   90.00
_cell.angle_beta   90.00
_cell.angle_gamma   90.00
#
_symmetry.space_group_name_H-M   'P 1'
#
loop_
_entity.id
_entity.type
_entity.pdbx_description
1 polymer ?
#
loop_
_entity_poly.entity_id
_entity_poly.type
_entity_poly.pdbx_seq_one_letter_code
_entity_poly.pdbx_strand_id
1 'polypeptide(L)'
;MLSLRKLQIAKQVNLAPVVPTEGGGAAAGTTCTYAELIAKVLPSSPIRVASPTRPGAGGALLRSSLATFSFEGPVFLHPVLDGGSLDTMRSRNIAPDDLLKEATVYELVGETRPAWVTLLGKRTRLSDGMPADILFGASTSIPSFPPVAWPGNCIPELLTRSSRRHAGFNAEVKSVSSAHVWNELVTYVTLSTVDALFRCSSGARYYANPPVGYGVVSFPHCGYIMAVEWVGKLFVTPYSQPFFIGSNEHKAAVAGLPDVDFNEYFDVHMEDIEWHRLSNRSVCWTGASTVLMAENDKHVANQFVKLMTCESFDHLFEPAGFLRRLYQTYKMYGTVWDAEAVGAVPRALLKARLWCGVFAVAVTMDFIDGVEATEKQLQASTFNDEKGARAIATAVVWLARRGLIYYDLREPNILVDSDGCWRLIDYDDMVVVDPGSVNTVADMVKVLETEQQRQRLTGVVAAFKRFPKLVQLIDEAFQSQ
;
A
#
# COMPACT_ATOMS: atom_id res chain seq x y z
N MET A 1 7.29 -27.35 -15.06
CA MET A 1 8.17 -26.20 -14.70
C MET A 1 8.58 -25.38 -15.92
N LEU A 2 9.27 -25.93 -16.94
CA LEU A 2 9.66 -25.17 -18.14
C LEU A 2 8.47 -24.73 -19.04
N SER A 3 7.41 -25.53 -19.13
CA SER A 3 6.20 -25.22 -19.91
C SER A 3 5.35 -24.10 -19.30
N LEU A 4 5.22 -24.05 -17.96
CA LEU A 4 4.60 -22.94 -17.22
C LEU A 4 5.38 -21.63 -17.38
N ARG A 5 6.72 -21.71 -17.38
CA ARG A 5 7.61 -20.56 -17.60
C ARG A 5 7.48 -20.01 -19.02
N LYS A 6 7.35 -20.87 -20.03
CA LYS A 6 7.06 -20.47 -21.42
C LYS A 6 5.66 -19.85 -21.58
N LEU A 7 4.67 -20.33 -20.84
CA LEU A 7 3.31 -19.75 -20.85
C LEU A 7 3.24 -18.38 -20.14
N GLN A 8 4.01 -18.19 -19.06
CA GLN A 8 4.17 -16.88 -18.39
C GLN A 8 4.92 -15.88 -19.28
N ILE A 9 5.99 -16.30 -19.95
CA ILE A 9 6.73 -15.45 -20.88
C ILE A 9 5.86 -15.09 -22.09
N ALA A 10 5.08 -16.03 -22.63
CA ALA A 10 4.15 -15.75 -23.74
C ALA A 10 3.02 -14.78 -23.36
N LYS A 11 2.60 -14.75 -22.08
CA LYS A 11 1.65 -13.74 -21.57
C LYS A 11 2.28 -12.36 -21.35
N GLN A 12 3.58 -12.29 -21.04
CA GLN A 12 4.31 -11.03 -20.86
C GLN A 12 4.70 -10.36 -22.19
N VAL A 13 4.90 -11.12 -23.26
CA VAL A 13 5.32 -10.58 -24.58
C VAL A 13 4.18 -9.84 -25.31
N ASN A 14 2.91 -10.04 -24.93
CA ASN A 14 1.74 -9.46 -25.61
C ASN A 14 1.03 -8.34 -24.84
N LEU A 15 1.64 -7.76 -23.80
CA LEU A 15 1.04 -6.66 -23.06
C LEU A 15 2.00 -5.48 -23.03
N ALA A 16 2.05 -4.76 -24.15
CA ALA A 16 2.39 -3.35 -24.11
C ALA A 16 1.44 -2.63 -23.12
N PRO A 17 1.86 -1.53 -22.49
CA PRO A 17 0.92 -0.65 -21.80
C PRO A 17 -0.25 -0.39 -22.73
N VAL A 18 -1.48 -0.56 -22.24
CA VAL A 18 -2.69 -0.27 -23.02
C VAL A 18 -2.73 1.23 -23.23
N VAL A 19 -2.07 1.69 -24.29
CA VAL A 19 -2.28 3.01 -24.87
C VAL A 19 -3.70 2.99 -25.43
N PRO A 20 -4.58 3.93 -25.04
CA PRO A 20 -5.90 4.03 -25.66
C PRO A 20 -5.71 4.31 -27.15
N THR A 21 -6.26 3.44 -28.00
CA THR A 21 -6.37 3.71 -29.43
C THR A 21 -7.29 4.91 -29.63
N GLU A 22 -6.78 5.97 -30.25
CA GLU A 22 -7.55 7.14 -30.68
C GLU A 22 -8.73 6.71 -31.57
N GLY A 23 -9.93 7.08 -31.16
CA GLY A 23 -11.13 7.03 -31.98
C GLY A 23 -11.80 8.38 -31.94
N GLY A 24 -11.64 9.15 -33.02
CA GLY A 24 -12.35 10.41 -33.23
C GLY A 24 -13.87 10.21 -33.23
N GLY A 25 -14.54 10.98 -32.38
CA GLY A 25 -15.99 11.06 -32.29
C GLY A 25 -16.36 12.16 -31.30
N ALA A 26 -17.29 13.03 -31.71
CA ALA A 26 -17.88 14.20 -31.03
C ALA A 26 -17.53 14.39 -29.54
N ALA A 27 -17.17 15.62 -29.14
CA ALA A 27 -16.80 16.04 -27.77
C ALA A 27 -17.70 15.41 -26.69
N ALA A 28 -17.32 14.22 -26.25
CA ALA A 28 -17.96 13.48 -25.17
C ALA A 28 -17.44 14.06 -23.85
N GLY A 29 -18.30 14.12 -22.83
CA GLY A 29 -17.94 14.62 -21.51
C GLY A 29 -16.61 14.04 -21.02
N THR A 30 -15.78 14.89 -20.42
CA THR A 30 -14.47 14.52 -19.84
C THR A 30 -14.62 13.69 -18.57
N THR A 31 -15.81 13.74 -17.95
CA THR A 31 -16.15 13.04 -16.71
C THR A 31 -17.20 11.92 -16.93
N CYS A 32 -17.33 11.04 -15.95
CA CYS A 32 -18.42 10.07 -15.80
C CYS A 32 -18.83 9.95 -14.32
N THR A 33 -20.10 9.69 -14.10
CA THR A 33 -20.71 9.49 -12.78
C THR A 33 -20.28 8.17 -12.14
N TYR A 34 -20.53 8.01 -10.84
CA TYR A 34 -20.31 6.74 -10.14
C TYR A 34 -21.08 5.58 -10.78
N ALA A 35 -22.35 5.76 -11.19
CA ALA A 35 -23.13 4.70 -11.82
C ALA A 35 -22.49 4.22 -13.14
N GLU A 36 -21.98 5.16 -13.95
CA GLU A 36 -21.26 4.86 -15.20
C GLU A 36 -19.90 4.23 -14.93
N LEU A 37 -19.19 4.68 -13.89
CA LEU A 37 -17.96 4.04 -13.41
C LEU A 37 -18.26 2.59 -13.04
N ILE A 38 -19.23 2.33 -12.16
CA ILE A 38 -19.56 0.97 -11.73
C ILE A 38 -19.92 0.06 -12.91
N ALA A 39 -20.63 0.58 -13.92
CA ALA A 39 -20.91 -0.16 -15.15
C ALA A 39 -19.66 -0.54 -15.95
N LYS A 40 -18.57 0.24 -15.86
CA LYS A 40 -17.28 0.00 -16.52
C LYS A 40 -16.30 -0.84 -15.68
N VAL A 41 -16.43 -0.80 -14.36
CA VAL A 41 -15.33 -1.05 -13.40
C VAL A 41 -15.56 -2.27 -12.52
N LEU A 42 -16.68 -2.39 -11.82
CA LEU A 42 -16.79 -3.47 -10.84
C LEU A 42 -17.28 -4.77 -11.49
N PRO A 43 -16.54 -5.90 -11.37
CA PRO A 43 -17.22 -7.18 -11.53
C PRO A 43 -18.34 -7.23 -10.49
N SER A 44 -19.47 -7.84 -10.84
CA SER A 44 -20.54 -8.20 -9.91
C SER A 44 -20.10 -9.14 -8.76
N SER A 45 -18.80 -9.39 -8.58
CA SER A 45 -18.23 -10.34 -7.62
C SER A 45 -17.15 -9.68 -6.75
N PRO A 46 -17.36 -9.58 -5.43
CA PRO A 46 -16.36 -9.07 -4.49
C PRO A 46 -15.12 -9.96 -4.40
N ILE A 47 -14.01 -9.43 -3.88
CA ILE A 47 -12.86 -10.25 -3.46
C ILE A 47 -13.35 -11.23 -2.40
N ARG A 48 -13.43 -12.51 -2.76
CA ARG A 48 -13.87 -13.57 -1.83
C ARG A 48 -12.68 -14.11 -1.05
N VAL A 49 -12.69 -13.87 0.25
CA VAL A 49 -11.76 -14.49 1.20
C VAL A 49 -12.45 -15.70 1.81
N ALA A 50 -11.82 -16.85 1.71
CA ALA A 50 -12.32 -18.09 2.29
C ALA A 50 -11.96 -18.20 3.77
N SER A 51 -12.74 -18.98 4.52
CA SER A 51 -12.37 -19.34 5.89
C SER A 51 -11.06 -20.14 5.88
N PRO A 52 -10.06 -19.77 6.69
CA PRO A 52 -8.77 -20.46 6.72
C PRO A 52 -8.85 -21.83 7.41
N THR A 53 -9.95 -22.13 8.13
CA THR A 53 -10.14 -23.35 8.95
C THR A 53 -11.02 -24.43 8.32
N ARG A 54 -11.67 -24.19 7.17
CA ARG A 54 -12.54 -25.17 6.51
C ARG A 54 -11.94 -25.67 5.19
N PRO A 55 -11.86 -27.01 4.95
CA PRO A 55 -11.35 -27.55 3.69
C PRO A 55 -12.23 -27.15 2.49
N GLY A 56 -11.60 -26.94 1.33
CA GLY A 56 -12.31 -26.88 0.04
C GLY A 56 -12.43 -25.50 -0.62
N ALA A 57 -11.78 -24.45 -0.11
CA ALA A 57 -11.83 -23.13 -0.73
C ALA A 57 -10.42 -22.59 -0.98
N GLY A 58 -10.01 -22.53 -2.26
CA GLY A 58 -8.73 -21.96 -2.71
C GLY A 58 -8.62 -20.43 -2.58
N GLY A 59 -9.25 -19.82 -1.58
CA GLY A 59 -9.42 -18.37 -1.40
C GLY A 59 -8.70 -17.79 -0.18
N ALA A 60 -7.52 -18.31 0.19
CA ALA A 60 -6.78 -17.82 1.35
C ALA A 60 -6.25 -16.39 1.16
N LEU A 61 -6.05 -15.66 2.27
CA LEU A 61 -5.46 -14.31 2.27
C LEU A 61 -4.00 -14.30 1.84
N LEU A 62 -3.20 -15.33 2.18
CA LEU A 62 -1.77 -15.41 1.91
C LEU A 62 -1.39 -15.69 0.43
N ARG A 63 -2.33 -15.57 -0.50
CA ARG A 63 -2.07 -15.74 -1.93
C ARG A 63 -1.37 -14.49 -2.48
N SER A 64 -0.44 -14.66 -3.42
CA SER A 64 0.38 -13.56 -3.98
C SER A 64 -0.42 -12.37 -4.55
N SER A 65 -1.68 -12.56 -4.94
CA SER A 65 -2.55 -11.46 -5.39
C SER A 65 -3.05 -10.55 -4.25
N LEU A 66 -3.13 -11.05 -3.00
CA LEU A 66 -3.63 -10.29 -1.86
C LEU A 66 -2.55 -10.05 -0.79
N ALA A 67 -1.64 -11.00 -0.60
CA ALA A 67 -0.60 -10.94 0.41
C ALA A 67 0.66 -11.68 -0.01
N THR A 68 1.80 -11.32 0.58
CA THR A 68 3.06 -12.04 0.38
C THR A 68 3.90 -12.00 1.64
N PHE A 69 4.76 -13.00 1.82
CA PHE A 69 5.86 -12.89 2.77
C PHE A 69 6.87 -11.85 2.24
N SER A 70 7.27 -10.95 3.11
CA SER A 70 8.33 -9.98 2.82
C SER A 70 9.56 -10.32 3.66
N PHE A 71 10.67 -10.62 2.97
CA PHE A 71 11.97 -10.93 3.58
C PHE A 71 12.81 -9.69 3.89
N GLU A 72 12.58 -8.59 3.18
CA GLU A 72 13.04 -7.27 3.62
C GLU A 72 12.12 -6.88 4.79
N GLY A 73 12.69 -6.42 5.91
CA GLY A 73 11.96 -6.05 7.13
C GLY A 73 10.74 -5.14 6.86
N PRO A 74 9.79 -5.02 7.81
CA PRO A 74 8.65 -4.12 7.62
C PRO A 74 9.15 -2.70 7.35
N VAL A 75 8.47 -1.97 6.47
CA VAL A 75 8.99 -0.71 5.92
C VAL A 75 9.05 0.38 7.01
N PHE A 76 8.33 0.22 8.12
CA PHE A 76 8.21 1.23 9.19
C PHE A 76 8.58 0.75 10.58
N LEU A 77 8.77 -0.55 10.76
CA LEU A 77 8.98 -1.10 12.09
C LEU A 77 10.39 -1.67 12.19
N HIS A 78 11.11 -1.28 13.23
CA HIS A 78 12.39 -1.90 13.53
C HIS A 78 12.15 -3.15 14.38
N PRO A 79 12.80 -4.28 14.06
CA PRO A 79 12.69 -5.49 14.86
C PRO A 79 13.12 -5.25 16.32
N VAL A 80 12.40 -5.84 17.26
CA VAL A 80 12.81 -5.85 18.67
C VAL A 80 13.69 -7.08 18.87
N LEU A 81 15.01 -6.89 18.90
CA LEU A 81 16.01 -7.95 19.09
C LEU A 81 16.65 -7.81 20.47
N ASP A 82 16.31 -8.70 21.41
CA ASP A 82 17.20 -9.01 22.52
C ASP A 82 17.45 -10.54 22.58
N GLY A 83 18.63 -10.91 23.09
CA GLY A 83 19.08 -12.30 23.14
C GLY A 83 19.06 -12.80 24.58
N GLY A 84 18.22 -13.81 24.86
CA GLY A 84 18.21 -14.44 26.19
C GLY A 84 17.08 -15.43 26.49
N SER A 85 16.56 -16.19 25.53
CA SER A 85 15.27 -16.90 25.73
C SER A 85 15.31 -18.11 26.70
N LEU A 86 16.47 -18.64 27.12
CA LEU A 86 16.55 -19.94 27.81
C LEU A 86 16.36 -19.93 29.34
N ASP A 87 16.67 -18.83 30.03
CA ASP A 87 16.67 -18.81 31.51
C ASP A 87 15.26 -18.75 32.11
N THR A 88 14.30 -18.17 31.39
CA THR A 88 12.93 -17.99 31.88
C THR A 88 12.14 -19.31 31.93
N MET A 89 12.46 -20.31 31.09
CA MET A 89 11.81 -21.64 31.11
C MET A 89 12.07 -22.38 32.43
N ARG A 90 13.25 -22.20 33.03
CA ARG A 90 13.61 -22.82 34.30
C ARG A 90 12.86 -22.25 35.50
N SER A 91 12.24 -21.07 35.35
CA SER A 91 11.51 -20.38 36.41
C SER A 91 10.03 -20.78 36.53
N ARG A 92 9.46 -21.51 35.55
CA ARG A 92 8.05 -21.90 35.54
C ARG A 92 7.90 -23.42 35.76
N ASN A 93 7.15 -23.80 36.80
CA ASN A 93 6.75 -25.18 37.10
C ASN A 93 5.65 -25.69 36.14
N ILE A 94 5.90 -25.71 34.83
CA ILE A 94 5.00 -26.37 33.86
C ILE A 94 5.43 -27.83 33.76
N ALA A 95 4.48 -28.77 33.89
CA ALA A 95 4.78 -30.18 33.74
C ALA A 95 5.27 -30.47 32.31
N PRO A 96 6.28 -31.34 32.10
CA PRO A 96 6.82 -31.65 30.77
C PRO A 96 5.76 -32.05 29.74
N ASP A 97 4.72 -32.77 30.17
CA ASP A 97 3.61 -33.22 29.32
C ASP A 97 2.70 -32.06 28.86
N ASP A 98 2.71 -30.93 29.56
CA ASP A 98 1.88 -29.77 29.26
C ASP A 98 2.62 -28.74 28.36
N LEU A 99 3.94 -28.85 28.22
CA LEU A 99 4.77 -28.02 27.34
C LEU A 99 4.47 -28.20 25.85
N LEU A 100 3.80 -29.28 25.49
CA LEU A 100 3.46 -29.65 24.11
C LEU A 100 1.96 -29.47 23.79
N LYS A 101 1.15 -29.05 24.77
CA LYS A 101 -0.30 -28.88 24.60
C LYS A 101 -0.62 -27.41 24.32
N GLU A 102 -1.23 -27.13 23.16
CA GLU A 102 -1.73 -25.78 22.80
C GLU A 102 -2.63 -25.19 23.90
N ALA A 103 -3.50 -26.03 24.49
CA ALA A 103 -4.46 -25.67 25.53
C ALA A 103 -3.81 -24.92 26.71
N THR A 104 -2.59 -25.29 27.09
CA THR A 104 -1.84 -24.71 28.22
C THR A 104 -1.37 -23.29 27.95
N VAL A 105 -1.32 -22.88 26.68
CA VAL A 105 -0.61 -21.67 26.25
C VAL A 105 -1.56 -20.56 25.80
N TYR A 106 -2.79 -20.87 25.41
CA TYR A 106 -3.79 -19.87 25.03
C TYR A 106 -4.01 -18.78 26.09
N GLU A 107 -4.13 -19.15 27.38
CA GLU A 107 -4.31 -18.16 28.45
C GLU A 107 -3.08 -17.25 28.59
N LEU A 108 -1.87 -17.80 28.51
CA LEU A 108 -0.62 -17.04 28.66
C LEU A 108 -0.39 -16.05 27.51
N VAL A 109 -0.75 -16.45 26.29
CA VAL A 109 -0.75 -15.55 25.13
C VAL A 109 -1.80 -14.45 25.31
N GLY A 110 -3.01 -14.82 25.73
CA GLY A 110 -4.08 -13.86 25.99
C GLY A 110 -3.75 -12.85 27.09
N GLU A 111 -3.06 -13.27 28.16
CA GLU A 111 -2.61 -12.41 29.25
C GLU A 111 -1.50 -11.44 28.83
N THR A 112 -0.64 -11.83 27.89
CA THR A 112 0.48 -11.01 27.41
C THR A 112 0.09 -10.31 26.11
N ARG A 113 -0.69 -9.24 26.24
CA ARG A 113 -1.22 -8.45 25.12
C ARG A 113 -0.88 -6.97 25.27
N PRO A 114 -0.88 -6.19 24.17
CA PRO A 114 -0.72 -4.75 24.24
C PRO A 114 -1.83 -4.06 25.04
N ALA A 115 -1.54 -2.87 25.57
CA ALA A 115 -2.50 -2.11 26.38
C ALA A 115 -3.75 -1.68 25.59
N TRP A 116 -3.61 -1.44 24.28
CA TRP A 116 -4.72 -1.12 23.37
C TRP A 116 -5.56 -2.33 22.96
N VAL A 117 -5.28 -3.53 23.50
CA VAL A 117 -5.98 -4.77 23.16
C VAL A 117 -6.73 -5.31 24.38
N THR A 118 -8.03 -5.54 24.20
CA THR A 118 -8.90 -6.15 25.22
C THR A 118 -9.11 -7.63 24.92
N LEU A 119 -9.01 -8.47 25.95
CA LEU A 119 -9.42 -9.87 25.89
C LEU A 119 -10.91 -9.95 26.21
N LEU A 120 -11.71 -10.46 25.28
CA LEU A 120 -13.18 -10.50 25.36
C LEU A 120 -13.72 -11.79 26.00
N GLY A 121 -12.86 -12.78 26.23
CA GLY A 121 -13.27 -14.04 26.87
C GLY A 121 -12.11 -15.02 26.99
N LYS A 122 -12.36 -16.09 27.75
CA LYS A 122 -11.44 -17.24 27.83
C LYS A 122 -11.93 -18.34 26.92
N ARG A 123 -11.04 -18.93 26.12
CA ARG A 123 -11.35 -20.15 25.37
C ARG A 123 -10.95 -21.35 26.23
N THR A 124 -11.94 -22.03 26.79
CA THR A 124 -11.73 -23.21 27.64
C THR A 124 -11.66 -24.52 26.85
N ARG A 125 -12.32 -24.60 25.68
CA ARG A 125 -12.33 -25.77 24.79
C ARG A 125 -12.38 -25.35 23.31
N LEU A 126 -11.96 -26.24 22.41
CA LEU A 126 -11.99 -26.02 20.96
C LEU A 126 -13.40 -25.73 20.42
N SER A 127 -14.45 -26.27 21.05
CA SER A 127 -15.87 -26.11 20.69
C SER A 127 -16.50 -24.78 21.08
N ASP A 128 -15.88 -24.02 21.99
CA ASP A 128 -16.49 -22.83 22.61
C ASP A 128 -16.16 -21.54 21.84
N GLY A 129 -15.81 -21.67 20.56
CA GLY A 129 -15.31 -20.57 19.75
C GLY A 129 -16.41 -19.60 19.32
N MET A 130 -16.05 -18.32 19.20
CA MET A 130 -16.92 -17.28 18.66
C MET A 130 -16.67 -17.09 17.16
N PRO A 131 -17.69 -17.15 16.30
CA PRO A 131 -17.59 -16.76 14.90
C PRO A 131 -17.03 -15.35 14.71
N ALA A 132 -16.23 -15.15 13.66
CA ALA A 132 -15.60 -13.88 13.35
C ALA A 132 -16.59 -12.76 13.03
N ASP A 133 -17.77 -13.06 12.48
CA ASP A 133 -18.84 -12.07 12.25
C ASP A 133 -19.50 -11.58 13.55
N ILE A 134 -19.50 -12.39 14.60
CA ILE A 134 -19.93 -11.99 15.94
C ILE A 134 -18.82 -11.19 16.61
N LEU A 135 -17.57 -11.68 16.57
CA LEU A 135 -16.43 -11.06 17.24
C LEU A 135 -16.02 -9.72 16.62
N PHE A 136 -15.83 -9.75 15.31
CA PHE A 136 -15.38 -8.66 14.48
C PHE A 136 -16.49 -8.24 13.52
N GLY A 137 -17.78 -8.29 13.87
CA GLY A 137 -18.89 -7.75 13.07
C GLY A 137 -19.15 -8.37 11.69
N ALA A 138 -20.40 -8.26 11.21
CA ALA A 138 -20.85 -8.88 9.96
C ALA A 138 -20.05 -8.42 8.73
N SER A 139 -19.82 -9.35 7.78
CA SER A 139 -18.97 -9.15 6.60
C SER A 139 -19.51 -8.16 5.56
N THR A 140 -20.79 -7.82 5.61
CA THR A 140 -21.48 -6.90 4.67
C THR A 140 -21.31 -5.41 5.02
N SER A 141 -20.55 -5.07 6.06
CA SER A 141 -20.60 -3.76 6.72
C SER A 141 -19.44 -2.81 6.45
N ILE A 142 -18.47 -3.15 5.59
CA ILE A 142 -17.26 -2.35 5.41
C ILE A 142 -17.28 -1.64 4.06
N PRO A 143 -17.43 -0.31 4.02
CA PRO A 143 -17.28 0.45 2.79
C PRO A 143 -15.84 0.34 2.28
N SER A 144 -15.66 -0.20 1.08
CA SER A 144 -14.35 -0.32 0.43
C SER A 144 -14.50 -0.20 -1.08
N PHE A 145 -13.51 0.43 -1.72
CA PHE A 145 -13.49 0.61 -3.18
C PHE A 145 -13.44 -0.72 -3.94
N PRO A 146 -12.52 -1.66 -3.63
CA PRO A 146 -12.73 -3.06 -3.98
C PRO A 146 -13.66 -3.69 -2.93
N PRO A 147 -14.87 -4.14 -3.27
CA PRO A 147 -15.74 -4.81 -2.30
C PRO A 147 -15.10 -6.15 -1.88
N VAL A 148 -15.07 -6.43 -0.57
CA VAL A 148 -14.46 -7.64 -0.02
C VAL A 148 -15.51 -8.45 0.75
N ALA A 149 -15.62 -9.74 0.43
CA ALA A 149 -16.40 -10.69 1.19
C ALA A 149 -15.49 -11.37 2.22
N TRP A 150 -15.57 -10.90 3.47
CA TRP A 150 -14.80 -11.41 4.61
C TRP A 150 -15.31 -12.77 5.12
N PRO A 151 -14.43 -13.65 5.64
CA PRO A 151 -14.78 -15.00 6.07
C PRO A 151 -15.47 -15.02 7.44
N GLY A 152 -16.67 -14.45 7.57
CA GLY A 152 -17.34 -14.25 8.87
C GLY A 152 -17.59 -15.52 9.71
N ASN A 153 -17.63 -16.70 9.08
CA ASN A 153 -17.87 -17.97 9.77
C ASN A 153 -16.59 -18.66 10.29
N CYS A 154 -15.41 -18.05 10.11
CA CYS A 154 -14.19 -18.55 10.74
C CYS A 154 -14.26 -18.32 12.27
N ILE A 155 -13.43 -19.06 13.01
CA ILE A 155 -13.48 -19.10 14.47
C ILE A 155 -12.07 -18.77 14.97
N PRO A 156 -11.79 -17.48 15.27
CA PRO A 156 -10.51 -17.05 15.81
C PRO A 156 -10.20 -17.78 17.11
N GLU A 157 -8.93 -18.11 17.32
CA GLU A 157 -8.55 -18.88 18.51
C GLU A 157 -8.46 -18.04 19.77
N LEU A 158 -7.93 -16.83 19.64
CA LEU A 158 -7.88 -15.83 20.70
C LEU A 158 -8.93 -14.74 20.44
N LEU A 159 -9.83 -14.56 21.41
CA LEU A 159 -10.91 -13.57 21.35
C LEU A 159 -10.42 -12.19 21.82
N THR A 160 -9.58 -11.55 21.02
CA THR A 160 -9.07 -10.20 21.27
C THR A 160 -9.78 -9.17 20.42
N ARG A 161 -9.85 -7.95 20.95
CA ARG A 161 -10.31 -6.77 20.20
C ARG A 161 -9.39 -5.60 20.45
N SER A 162 -8.86 -5.04 19.37
CA SER A 162 -8.09 -3.80 19.41
C SER A 162 -9.00 -2.60 19.62
N SER A 163 -8.48 -1.58 20.28
CA SER A 163 -9.13 -0.27 20.41
C SER A 163 -9.27 0.38 19.03
N ARG A 164 -10.32 1.18 18.85
CA ARG A 164 -10.60 1.88 17.59
C ARG A 164 -9.42 2.79 17.22
N ARG A 165 -9.01 2.79 15.94
CA ARG A 165 -7.84 3.54 15.40
C ARG A 165 -6.47 3.07 15.90
N HIS A 166 -6.37 1.94 16.58
CA HIS A 166 -5.10 1.30 16.91
C HIS A 166 -4.82 0.10 15.99
N ALA A 167 -3.57 -0.37 16.02
CA ALA A 167 -3.15 -1.55 15.27
C ALA A 167 -3.99 -2.80 15.61
N GLY A 168 -4.17 -3.66 14.61
CA GLY A 168 -4.80 -4.97 14.80
C GLY A 168 -3.94 -5.87 15.68
N PHE A 169 -4.57 -6.76 16.44
CA PHE A 169 -3.86 -7.79 17.20
C PHE A 169 -4.62 -9.10 17.17
N ASN A 170 -3.90 -10.18 16.90
CA ASN A 170 -4.37 -11.54 17.08
C ASN A 170 -3.20 -12.43 17.51
N ALA A 171 -3.51 -13.59 18.04
CA ALA A 171 -2.49 -14.60 18.27
C ALA A 171 -3.00 -15.97 17.87
N GLU A 172 -2.12 -16.68 17.19
CA GLU A 172 -2.35 -18.01 16.64
C GLU A 172 -1.50 -19.01 17.42
N VAL A 173 -2.12 -20.05 17.97
CA VAL A 173 -1.43 -21.08 18.75
C VAL A 173 -1.60 -22.41 18.05
N LYS A 174 -0.51 -22.99 17.56
CA LYS A 174 -0.56 -24.19 16.72
C LYS A 174 0.40 -25.26 17.17
N SER A 175 -0.05 -26.49 17.04
CA SER A 175 0.80 -27.68 17.12
C SER A 175 1.80 -27.67 15.96
N VAL A 176 2.95 -28.29 16.19
CA VAL A 176 4.16 -28.27 15.33
C VAL A 176 3.92 -28.70 13.86
N SER A 177 2.76 -29.28 13.52
CA SER A 177 2.46 -29.88 12.22
C SER A 177 1.42 -29.15 11.35
N SER A 178 0.88 -27.99 11.76
CA SER A 178 -0.22 -27.36 11.01
C SER A 178 0.23 -26.58 9.77
N ALA A 179 -0.27 -26.95 8.59
CA ALA A 179 -0.06 -26.21 7.33
C ALA A 179 -0.87 -24.90 7.22
N HIS A 180 -1.79 -24.64 8.16
CA HIS A 180 -2.75 -23.54 8.09
C HIS A 180 -2.36 -22.30 8.89
N VAL A 181 -1.32 -22.39 9.74
CA VAL A 181 -0.88 -21.33 10.69
C VAL A 181 -0.84 -19.95 10.03
N TRP A 182 -0.19 -19.85 8.87
CA TRP A 182 0.01 -18.57 8.21
C TRP A 182 -1.26 -17.98 7.62
N ASN A 183 -2.14 -18.82 7.09
CA ASN A 183 -3.42 -18.35 6.55
C ASN A 183 -4.34 -17.89 7.69
N GLU A 184 -4.36 -18.61 8.80
CA GLU A 184 -5.14 -18.24 9.98
C GLU A 184 -4.62 -16.94 10.60
N LEU A 185 -3.31 -16.87 10.88
CA LEU A 185 -2.63 -15.68 11.40
C LEU A 185 -2.96 -14.44 10.57
N VAL A 186 -2.68 -14.48 9.26
CA VAL A 186 -2.89 -13.33 8.37
C VAL A 186 -4.37 -12.98 8.29
N THR A 187 -5.26 -13.97 8.30
CA THR A 187 -6.71 -13.73 8.29
C THR A 187 -7.18 -13.02 9.54
N TYR A 188 -6.85 -13.54 10.72
CA TYR A 188 -7.37 -13.00 11.97
C TYR A 188 -6.72 -11.67 12.34
N VAL A 189 -5.43 -11.48 12.06
CA VAL A 189 -4.78 -10.16 12.17
C VAL A 189 -5.47 -9.15 11.27
N THR A 190 -5.74 -9.51 10.00
CA THR A 190 -6.44 -8.61 9.05
C THR A 190 -7.85 -8.28 9.52
N LEU A 191 -8.62 -9.26 10.00
CA LEU A 191 -9.97 -9.03 10.53
C LEU A 191 -9.96 -8.09 11.75
N SER A 192 -8.98 -8.23 12.63
CA SER A 192 -8.76 -7.34 13.78
C SER A 192 -8.45 -5.91 13.31
N THR A 193 -7.54 -5.75 12.33
CA THR A 193 -7.23 -4.46 11.70
C THR A 193 -8.46 -3.84 11.04
N VAL A 194 -9.28 -4.64 10.37
CA VAL A 194 -10.52 -4.20 9.71
C VAL A 194 -11.56 -3.68 10.72
N ASP A 195 -11.78 -4.39 11.82
CA ASP A 195 -12.67 -3.95 12.88
C ASP A 195 -12.20 -2.63 13.51
N ALA A 196 -10.91 -2.53 13.84
CA ALA A 196 -10.34 -1.38 14.52
C ALA A 196 -10.29 -0.12 13.66
N LEU A 197 -10.01 -0.26 12.36
CA LEU A 197 -9.69 0.86 11.47
C LEU A 197 -10.80 1.16 10.44
N PHE A 198 -11.42 0.15 9.83
CA PHE A 198 -12.22 0.38 8.62
C PHE A 198 -13.73 0.35 8.85
N ARG A 199 -14.22 -0.43 9.84
CA ARG A 199 -15.66 -0.54 10.09
C ARG A 199 -16.32 0.78 10.53
N CYS A 200 -15.55 1.71 11.07
CA CYS A 200 -16.08 2.92 11.68
C CYS A 200 -16.26 4.10 10.70
N SER A 201 -16.31 3.82 9.40
CA SER A 201 -16.49 4.80 8.32
C SER A 201 -17.78 4.54 7.56
N SER A 202 -18.40 5.61 7.05
CA SER A 202 -19.49 5.56 6.07
C SER A 202 -18.96 5.50 4.62
N GLY A 203 -17.69 5.82 4.39
CA GLY A 203 -17.03 5.83 3.07
C GLY A 203 -15.79 4.92 3.03
N ALA A 204 -15.18 4.78 1.85
CA ALA A 204 -13.95 4.03 1.72
C ALA A 204 -12.79 4.82 2.36
N ARG A 205 -12.27 4.31 3.48
CA ARG A 205 -11.24 4.99 4.27
C ARG A 205 -9.82 4.71 3.77
N TYR A 206 -8.98 5.74 3.78
CA TYR A 206 -7.56 5.66 3.46
C TYR A 206 -6.72 6.39 4.51
N TYR A 207 -5.66 5.74 4.98
CA TYR A 207 -4.77 6.23 6.04
C TYR A 207 -3.43 6.71 5.49
N ALA A 208 -2.86 7.77 6.09
CA ALA A 208 -1.54 8.28 5.69
C ALA A 208 -0.41 7.27 5.97
N ASN A 209 -0.52 6.56 7.09
CA ASN A 209 0.36 5.46 7.43
C ASN A 209 -0.28 4.11 7.07
N PRO A 210 0.50 3.12 6.62
CA PRO A 210 -0.05 1.81 6.28
C PRO A 210 -0.71 1.17 7.50
N PRO A 211 -1.98 0.74 7.39
CA PRO A 211 -2.62 -0.09 8.39
C PRO A 211 -1.73 -1.26 8.76
N VAL A 212 -1.57 -1.50 10.06
CA VAL A 212 -0.73 -2.58 10.58
C VAL A 212 -1.48 -3.41 11.60
N GLY A 213 -1.16 -4.69 11.65
CA GLY A 213 -1.55 -5.56 12.75
C GLY A 213 -0.43 -6.51 13.14
N TYR A 214 -0.52 -7.01 14.36
CA TYR A 214 0.47 -7.90 14.96
C TYR A 214 -0.14 -9.26 15.28
N GLY A 215 0.60 -10.29 14.95
CA GLY A 215 0.27 -11.68 15.17
C GLY A 215 1.30 -12.35 16.05
N VAL A 216 0.93 -12.89 17.22
CA VAL A 216 1.82 -13.83 17.92
C VAL A 216 1.62 -15.21 17.32
N VAL A 217 2.69 -15.81 16.78
CA VAL A 217 2.68 -17.21 16.33
C VAL A 217 3.33 -18.04 17.42
N SER A 218 2.61 -19.02 17.97
CA SER A 218 3.14 -19.95 18.97
C SER A 218 3.12 -21.40 18.49
N PHE A 219 4.24 -22.09 18.68
CA PHE A 219 4.39 -23.53 18.61
C PHE A 219 4.61 -24.06 20.03
N PRO A 220 3.69 -24.87 20.55
CA PRO A 220 3.36 -25.00 21.98
C PRO A 220 3.95 -23.93 22.92
N HIS A 221 5.23 -24.00 23.30
CA HIS A 221 5.87 -23.07 24.23
C HIS A 221 6.83 -22.03 23.61
N CYS A 222 7.13 -22.10 22.31
CA CYS A 222 8.02 -21.19 21.59
C CYS A 222 7.24 -20.38 20.57
N GLY A 223 7.38 -19.05 20.56
CA GLY A 223 6.69 -18.20 19.61
C GLY A 223 7.51 -17.00 19.16
N TYR A 224 6.95 -16.23 18.23
CA TYR A 224 7.50 -14.97 17.74
C TYR A 224 6.36 -14.08 17.26
N ILE A 225 6.63 -12.78 17.13
CA ILE A 225 5.68 -11.82 16.57
C ILE A 225 5.90 -11.71 15.07
N MET A 226 4.80 -11.67 14.34
CA MET A 226 4.71 -11.30 12.93
C MET A 226 4.00 -9.96 12.82
N ALA A 227 4.49 -9.10 11.93
CA ALA A 227 3.78 -7.91 11.50
C ALA A 227 3.05 -8.21 10.18
N VAL A 228 1.86 -7.63 10.04
CA VAL A 228 1.07 -7.61 8.81
C VAL A 228 0.81 -6.14 8.44
N GLU A 229 1.57 -5.62 7.49
CA GLU A 229 1.44 -4.25 6.98
C GLU A 229 0.57 -4.23 5.71
N TRP A 230 -0.21 -3.16 5.49
CA TRP A 230 -1.15 -3.10 4.37
C TRP A 230 -0.92 -1.90 3.46
N VAL A 231 -0.31 -2.14 2.29
CA VAL A 231 -0.09 -1.12 1.25
C VAL A 231 -0.63 -1.66 -0.07
N GLY A 232 -1.94 -1.57 -0.28
CA GLY A 232 -2.64 -2.22 -1.40
C GLY A 232 -2.65 -3.75 -1.31
N LYS A 233 -1.57 -4.39 -0.85
CA LYS A 233 -1.44 -5.80 -0.48
C LYS A 233 -0.94 -5.93 0.95
N LEU A 234 -1.13 -7.11 1.52
CA LEU A 234 -0.64 -7.43 2.86
C LEU A 234 0.81 -7.94 2.78
N PHE A 235 1.68 -7.38 3.60
CA PHE A 235 3.07 -7.77 3.73
C PHE A 235 3.28 -8.43 5.08
N VAL A 236 3.75 -9.67 5.06
CA VAL A 236 3.88 -10.51 6.25
C VAL A 236 5.36 -10.71 6.56
N THR A 237 5.82 -10.24 7.72
CA THR A 237 7.24 -10.24 8.08
C THR A 237 7.48 -10.59 9.56
N PRO A 238 8.50 -11.39 9.88
CA PRO A 238 8.93 -11.58 11.27
C PRO A 238 9.32 -10.26 11.91
N TYR A 239 8.79 -9.99 13.10
CA TYR A 239 8.97 -8.73 13.82
C TYR A 239 9.82 -8.86 15.08
N SER A 240 9.81 -10.02 15.74
CA SER A 240 10.62 -10.28 16.93
C SER A 240 11.54 -11.48 16.73
N GLN A 241 12.53 -11.62 17.62
CA GLN A 241 13.17 -12.92 17.83
C GLN A 241 12.19 -13.93 18.45
N PRO A 242 12.48 -15.24 18.29
CA PRO A 242 11.77 -16.28 19.03
C PRO A 242 11.92 -16.13 20.55
N PHE A 243 10.81 -16.26 21.26
CA PHE A 243 10.71 -16.22 22.72
C PHE A 243 9.91 -17.41 23.24
N PHE A 244 10.04 -17.68 24.54
CA PHE A 244 9.15 -18.61 25.21
C PHE A 244 7.86 -17.90 25.62
N ILE A 245 6.72 -18.55 25.44
CA ILE A 245 5.45 -17.90 25.76
C ILE A 245 5.33 -17.61 27.26
N GLY A 246 5.04 -16.34 27.55
CA GLY A 246 4.90 -15.81 28.91
C GLY A 246 6.22 -15.44 29.57
N SER A 247 7.36 -15.58 28.87
CA SER A 247 8.65 -15.14 29.37
C SER A 247 8.77 -13.61 29.44
N ASN A 248 9.86 -13.11 30.02
CA ASN A 248 10.13 -11.67 30.03
C ASN A 248 10.38 -11.17 28.60
N GLU A 249 11.00 -11.98 27.75
CA GLU A 249 11.23 -11.68 26.33
C GLU A 249 9.90 -11.59 25.57
N HIS A 250 8.93 -12.47 25.85
CA HIS A 250 7.58 -12.35 25.28
C HIS A 250 6.91 -11.03 25.70
N LYS A 251 6.97 -10.69 27.00
CA LYS A 251 6.40 -9.44 27.51
C LYS A 251 7.09 -8.21 26.92
N ALA A 252 8.42 -8.25 26.80
CA ALA A 252 9.21 -7.18 26.19
C ALA A 252 8.89 -7.03 24.70
N ALA A 253 8.77 -8.13 23.96
CA ALA A 253 8.40 -8.11 22.55
C ALA A 253 7.00 -7.50 22.34
N VAL A 254 6.03 -7.85 23.20
CA VAL A 254 4.67 -7.28 23.15
C VAL A 254 4.65 -5.81 23.59
N ALA A 255 5.39 -5.45 24.63
CA ALA A 255 5.51 -4.06 25.09
C ALA A 255 6.25 -3.16 24.10
N GLY A 256 7.16 -3.73 23.31
CA GLY A 256 7.90 -3.05 22.25
C GLY A 256 7.11 -2.89 20.95
N LEU A 257 5.89 -3.42 20.85
CA LEU A 257 5.04 -3.18 19.69
C LEU A 257 4.69 -1.68 19.61
N PRO A 258 4.78 -1.06 18.44
CA PRO A 258 4.37 0.33 18.29
C PRO A 258 2.86 0.52 18.46
N ASP A 259 2.49 1.46 19.34
CA ASP A 259 1.12 1.96 19.44
C ASP A 259 0.88 3.01 18.34
N VAL A 260 0.65 2.53 17.12
CA VAL A 260 0.38 3.42 15.99
C VAL A 260 -1.07 3.89 16.06
N ASP A 261 -1.24 5.18 16.34
CA ASP A 261 -2.53 5.85 16.29
C ASP A 261 -2.84 6.35 14.87
N PHE A 262 -3.91 5.82 14.29
CA PHE A 262 -4.34 6.08 12.92
C PHE A 262 -5.36 7.22 12.84
N ASN A 263 -4.97 8.44 13.24
CA ASN A 263 -5.84 9.62 13.18
C ASN A 263 -5.78 10.39 11.85
N GLU A 264 -4.67 10.30 11.10
CA GLU A 264 -4.56 10.95 9.79
C GLU A 264 -5.14 10.05 8.69
N TYR A 265 -6.38 10.35 8.27
CA TYR A 265 -7.10 9.66 7.22
C TYR A 265 -8.03 10.60 6.44
N PHE A 266 -8.51 10.11 5.30
CA PHE A 266 -9.73 10.62 4.67
C PHE A 266 -10.67 9.50 4.27
N ASP A 267 -11.94 9.85 4.13
CA ASP A 267 -13.00 9.00 3.61
C ASP A 267 -13.37 9.43 2.19
N VAL A 268 -13.53 8.44 1.31
CA VAL A 268 -13.99 8.63 -0.07
C VAL A 268 -15.43 8.15 -0.21
N HIS A 269 -16.31 9.10 -0.49
CA HIS A 269 -17.68 8.83 -0.90
C HIS A 269 -17.71 8.75 -2.43
N MET A 270 -17.61 7.53 -2.95
CA MET A 270 -17.44 7.30 -4.39
C MET A 270 -18.56 7.90 -5.25
N GLU A 271 -19.76 8.02 -4.68
CA GLU A 271 -20.96 8.58 -5.30
C GLU A 271 -20.92 10.11 -5.44
N ASP A 272 -20.14 10.79 -4.62
CA ASP A 272 -20.00 12.26 -4.61
C ASP A 272 -18.91 12.76 -5.57
N ILE A 273 -18.19 11.85 -6.24
CA ILE A 273 -17.06 12.17 -7.10
C ILE A 273 -17.43 12.08 -8.58
N GLU A 274 -17.09 13.13 -9.33
CA GLU A 274 -17.02 13.09 -10.79
C GLU A 274 -15.71 12.44 -11.24
N TRP A 275 -15.81 11.21 -11.74
CA TRP A 275 -14.66 10.43 -12.19
C TRP A 275 -14.26 10.80 -13.60
N HIS A 276 -12.99 10.69 -13.94
CA HIS A 276 -12.53 10.87 -15.30
C HIS A 276 -13.06 9.76 -16.20
N ARG A 277 -13.45 10.08 -17.44
CA ARG A 277 -14.11 9.12 -18.36
C ARG A 277 -13.32 7.84 -18.65
N LEU A 278 -11.99 7.91 -18.56
CA LEU A 278 -11.05 6.80 -18.78
C LEU A 278 -10.79 5.95 -17.53
N SER A 279 -11.40 6.31 -16.40
CA SER A 279 -11.35 5.50 -15.19
C SER A 279 -11.86 4.08 -15.46
N ASN A 280 -11.20 3.10 -14.85
CA ASN A 280 -11.48 1.69 -15.04
C ASN A 280 -11.40 0.92 -13.70
N ARG A 281 -11.57 -0.42 -13.77
CA ARG A 281 -11.60 -1.32 -12.61
C ARG A 281 -10.38 -1.34 -11.72
N SER A 282 -9.24 -1.03 -12.30
CA SER A 282 -7.95 -1.10 -11.64
C SER A 282 -7.59 0.29 -11.13
N VAL A 283 -7.75 1.30 -11.98
CA VAL A 283 -7.37 2.68 -11.67
C VAL A 283 -8.51 3.62 -12.03
N CYS A 284 -8.94 4.43 -11.06
CA CYS A 284 -9.90 5.52 -11.29
C CYS A 284 -9.34 6.81 -10.70
N TRP A 285 -9.66 7.93 -11.34
CA TRP A 285 -9.23 9.24 -10.86
C TRP A 285 -10.29 10.29 -11.12
N THR A 286 -10.27 11.35 -10.32
CA THR A 286 -11.18 12.49 -10.44
C THR A 286 -11.01 13.17 -11.79
N GLY A 287 -12.12 13.44 -12.48
CA GLY A 287 -12.15 14.25 -13.70
C GLY A 287 -12.48 15.73 -13.44
N ALA A 288 -12.93 16.04 -12.23
CA ALA A 288 -13.16 17.38 -11.73
C ALA A 288 -12.67 17.50 -10.29
N SER A 289 -12.49 18.73 -9.83
CA SER A 289 -12.16 19.06 -8.44
C SER A 289 -13.15 18.44 -7.46
N THR A 290 -12.67 17.78 -6.41
CA THR A 290 -13.51 17.17 -5.36
C THR A 290 -13.19 17.66 -3.96
N VAL A 291 -14.05 17.29 -3.01
CA VAL A 291 -13.92 17.57 -1.57
C VAL A 291 -13.75 16.25 -0.84
N LEU A 292 -12.64 16.12 -0.10
CA LEU A 292 -12.38 14.96 0.75
C LEU A 292 -12.83 15.24 2.19
N MET A 293 -13.39 14.22 2.84
CA MET A 293 -13.67 14.30 4.28
C MET A 293 -12.50 13.74 5.07
N ALA A 294 -11.83 14.60 5.82
CA ALA A 294 -10.78 14.22 6.77
C ALA A 294 -11.35 14.05 8.18
N GLU A 295 -10.47 13.77 9.14
CA GLU A 295 -10.85 13.63 10.55
C GLU A 295 -11.62 14.87 11.10
N ASN A 296 -12.63 14.61 11.94
CA ASN A 296 -13.51 15.61 12.57
C ASN A 296 -14.37 16.40 11.59
N ASP A 297 -14.83 15.74 10.52
CA ASP A 297 -15.68 16.32 9.48
C ASP A 297 -15.04 17.55 8.80
N LYS A 298 -13.70 17.60 8.81
CA LYS A 298 -12.95 18.65 8.11
C LYS A 298 -12.93 18.34 6.62
N HIS A 299 -13.49 19.25 5.84
CA HIS A 299 -13.48 19.16 4.39
C HIS A 299 -12.19 19.73 3.81
N VAL A 300 -11.50 18.93 2.98
CA VAL A 300 -10.37 19.37 2.17
C VAL A 300 -10.85 19.54 0.74
N ALA A 301 -11.04 20.80 0.33
CA ALA A 301 -11.51 21.14 -1.01
C ALA A 301 -10.37 21.13 -2.05
N ASN A 302 -10.76 21.21 -3.32
CA ASN A 302 -9.87 21.26 -4.47
C ASN A 302 -8.88 20.10 -4.58
N GLN A 303 -9.38 18.88 -4.40
CA GLN A 303 -8.55 17.68 -4.44
C GLN A 303 -8.70 16.94 -5.77
N PHE A 304 -7.56 16.48 -6.28
CA PHE A 304 -7.47 15.36 -7.20
C PHE A 304 -7.31 14.08 -6.38
N VAL A 305 -7.97 13.00 -6.81
CA VAL A 305 -7.86 11.68 -6.19
C VAL A 305 -7.63 10.65 -7.28
N LYS A 306 -6.60 9.81 -7.14
CA LYS A 306 -6.37 8.60 -7.96
C LYS A 306 -6.42 7.37 -7.06
N LEU A 307 -7.39 6.50 -7.26
CA LEU A 307 -7.50 5.22 -6.55
C LEU A 307 -6.94 4.10 -7.42
N MET A 308 -6.14 3.23 -6.82
CA MET A 308 -5.51 2.09 -7.46
C MET A 308 -5.77 0.83 -6.66
N THR A 309 -6.43 -0.15 -7.25
CA THR A 309 -6.67 -1.46 -6.60
C THR A 309 -5.41 -2.31 -6.59
N CYS A 310 -5.34 -3.29 -5.70
CA CYS A 310 -4.22 -4.22 -5.60
C CYS A 310 -3.97 -5.02 -6.89
N GLU A 311 -5.03 -5.26 -7.67
CA GLU A 311 -4.99 -6.01 -8.93
C GLU A 311 -4.36 -5.19 -10.08
N SER A 312 -4.32 -3.87 -9.96
CA SER A 312 -3.74 -2.96 -10.97
C SER A 312 -2.31 -3.34 -11.32
N PHE A 313 -1.58 -3.91 -10.35
CA PHE A 313 -0.15 -4.21 -10.46
C PHE A 313 0.13 -5.71 -10.59
N ASP A 314 -0.88 -6.57 -10.65
CA ASP A 314 -0.71 -8.03 -10.73
C ASP A 314 -0.01 -8.50 -12.02
N HIS A 315 0.02 -7.65 -13.04
CA HIS A 315 0.73 -7.90 -14.29
C HIS A 315 2.26 -7.70 -14.17
N LEU A 316 2.73 -7.00 -13.14
CA LEU A 316 4.14 -6.75 -12.91
C LEU A 316 4.88 -8.02 -12.46
N PHE A 317 6.20 -8.04 -12.65
CA PHE A 317 7.03 -9.17 -12.22
C PHE A 317 7.01 -9.35 -10.69
N GLU A 318 7.01 -8.25 -9.94
CA GLU A 318 6.92 -8.23 -8.47
C GLU A 318 5.84 -7.24 -8.00
N PRO A 319 4.55 -7.61 -8.05
CA PRO A 319 3.44 -6.70 -7.73
C PRO A 319 3.51 -6.10 -6.32
N ALA A 320 3.88 -6.93 -5.34
CA ALA A 320 4.05 -6.49 -3.96
C ALA A 320 5.31 -5.61 -3.80
N GLY A 321 6.39 -5.93 -4.52
CA GLY A 321 7.59 -5.08 -4.55
C GLY A 321 7.31 -3.69 -5.12
N PHE A 322 6.45 -3.60 -6.14
CA PHE A 322 6.00 -2.32 -6.69
C PHE A 322 5.24 -1.48 -5.66
N LEU A 323 4.20 -2.02 -5.02
CA LEU A 323 3.41 -1.29 -4.02
C LEU A 323 4.26 -0.81 -2.84
N ARG A 324 5.26 -1.59 -2.43
CA ARG A 324 6.25 -1.16 -1.43
C ARG A 324 7.03 0.06 -1.91
N ARG A 325 7.58 0.02 -3.13
CA ARG A 325 8.35 1.14 -3.68
C ARG A 325 7.48 2.37 -3.87
N LEU A 326 6.25 2.20 -4.35
CA LEU A 326 5.27 3.28 -4.49
C LEU A 326 5.11 4.03 -3.17
N TYR A 327 4.90 3.30 -2.06
CA TYR A 327 4.83 3.94 -0.75
C TYR A 327 6.14 4.64 -0.35
N GLN A 328 7.29 3.99 -0.54
CA GLN A 328 8.59 4.59 -0.20
C GLN A 328 8.84 5.89 -0.96
N THR A 329 8.49 5.91 -2.25
CA THR A 329 8.57 7.07 -3.14
C THR A 329 7.73 8.22 -2.59
N TYR A 330 6.45 8.01 -2.31
CA TYR A 330 5.59 9.08 -1.80
C TYR A 330 5.96 9.53 -0.38
N LYS A 331 6.41 8.62 0.48
CA LYS A 331 6.90 8.99 1.83
C LYS A 331 8.15 9.86 1.73
N MET A 332 9.10 9.47 0.88
CA MET A 332 10.31 10.26 0.64
C MET A 332 9.96 11.61 0.01
N TYR A 333 9.06 11.63 -0.98
CA TYR A 333 8.58 12.86 -1.61
C TYR A 333 7.94 13.83 -0.60
N GLY A 334 7.06 13.33 0.27
CA GLY A 334 6.48 14.13 1.36
C GLY A 334 7.54 14.65 2.33
N THR A 335 8.52 13.81 2.69
CA THR A 335 9.60 14.19 3.61
C THR A 335 10.46 15.30 3.03
N VAL A 336 10.87 15.19 1.77
CA VAL A 336 11.70 16.21 1.11
C VAL A 336 10.91 17.49 0.85
N TRP A 337 9.60 17.38 0.58
CA TRP A 337 8.73 18.55 0.45
C TRP A 337 8.62 19.32 1.77
N ASP A 338 8.37 18.62 2.87
CA ASP A 338 8.13 19.24 4.19
C ASP A 338 9.43 19.80 4.83
N ALA A 339 10.60 19.33 4.40
CA ALA A 339 11.90 19.85 4.85
C ALA A 339 12.29 21.19 4.21
N GLU A 340 11.57 21.64 3.19
CA GLU A 340 11.97 22.78 2.35
C GLU A 340 11.29 24.08 2.78
N ALA A 341 12.01 25.19 2.60
CA ALA A 341 11.46 26.51 2.88
C ALA A 341 10.29 26.83 1.92
N VAL A 342 9.32 27.60 2.40
CA VAL A 342 8.20 28.07 1.58
C VAL A 342 8.72 28.79 0.35
N GLY A 343 8.32 28.33 -0.84
CA GLY A 343 8.75 28.88 -2.13
C GLY A 343 10.07 28.33 -2.68
N ALA A 344 10.76 27.44 -1.96
CA ALA A 344 11.97 26.76 -2.44
C ALA A 344 11.64 25.56 -3.36
N VAL A 345 10.46 24.98 -3.21
CA VAL A 345 9.98 23.90 -4.09
C VAL A 345 9.60 24.49 -5.46
N PRO A 346 10.12 23.94 -6.59
CA PRO A 346 9.77 24.40 -7.92
C PRO A 346 8.27 24.41 -8.17
N ARG A 347 7.74 25.49 -8.75
CA ARG A 347 6.31 25.60 -9.09
C ARG A 347 5.83 24.47 -9.99
N ALA A 348 6.69 23.84 -10.77
CA ALA A 348 6.29 22.71 -11.59
C ALA A 348 5.93 21.45 -10.80
N LEU A 349 6.19 21.39 -9.49
CA LEU A 349 5.81 20.27 -8.63
C LEU A 349 4.51 20.56 -7.87
N LEU A 350 3.75 19.50 -7.62
CA LEU A 350 2.54 19.51 -6.80
C LEU A 350 2.75 18.63 -5.59
N LYS A 351 2.30 19.09 -4.41
CA LYS A 351 2.33 18.26 -3.22
C LYS A 351 1.38 17.07 -3.44
N ALA A 352 1.93 15.86 -3.34
CA ALA A 352 1.17 14.63 -3.52
C ALA A 352 1.44 13.69 -2.35
N ARG A 353 0.41 12.93 -1.96
CA ARG A 353 0.48 11.98 -0.84
C ARG A 353 -0.15 10.66 -1.24
N LEU A 354 0.46 9.56 -0.82
CA LEU A 354 -0.10 8.22 -0.93
C LEU A 354 -0.81 7.86 0.38
N TRP A 355 -1.93 7.17 0.24
CA TRP A 355 -2.79 6.75 1.34
C TRP A 355 -3.18 5.28 1.17
N CYS A 356 -3.30 4.55 2.27
CA CYS A 356 -3.47 3.11 2.28
C CYS A 356 -4.87 2.72 2.77
N GLY A 357 -5.59 1.95 1.96
CA GLY A 357 -6.92 1.45 2.27
C GLY A 357 -7.04 -0.07 2.06
N VAL A 358 -8.27 -0.58 2.17
CA VAL A 358 -8.55 -2.01 1.99
C VAL A 358 -8.29 -2.44 0.54
N PHE A 359 -7.24 -3.24 0.33
CA PHE A 359 -6.79 -3.74 -0.98
C PHE A 359 -6.67 -2.68 -2.09
N ALA A 360 -6.45 -1.44 -1.70
CA ALA A 360 -6.30 -0.31 -2.60
C ALA A 360 -5.41 0.75 -1.95
N VAL A 361 -4.83 1.58 -2.79
CA VAL A 361 -4.14 2.81 -2.38
C VAL A 361 -4.78 4.00 -3.08
N ALA A 362 -4.61 5.18 -2.50
CA ALA A 362 -5.09 6.43 -3.07
C ALA A 362 -3.95 7.44 -3.13
N VAL A 363 -3.88 8.22 -4.20
CA VAL A 363 -3.00 9.39 -4.31
C VAL A 363 -3.88 10.63 -4.28
N THR A 364 -3.50 11.61 -3.46
CA THR A 364 -4.15 12.93 -3.41
C THR A 364 -3.15 14.03 -3.74
N MET A 365 -3.62 15.07 -4.43
CA MET A 365 -2.92 16.32 -4.68
C MET A 365 -3.93 17.44 -4.95
N ASP A 366 -3.47 18.69 -5.03
CA ASP A 366 -4.34 19.78 -5.48
C ASP A 366 -4.82 19.52 -6.92
N PHE A 367 -6.11 19.70 -7.17
CA PHE A 367 -6.66 19.60 -8.50
C PHE A 367 -6.22 20.81 -9.33
N ILE A 368 -5.70 20.53 -10.53
CA ILE A 368 -5.30 21.53 -11.52
C ILE A 368 -6.21 21.38 -12.74
N ASP A 369 -6.96 22.43 -13.06
CA ASP A 369 -7.79 22.51 -14.27
C ASP A 369 -6.92 22.89 -15.49
N GLY A 370 -5.96 22.01 -15.80
CA GLY A 370 -4.98 22.17 -16.86
C GLY A 370 -5.20 21.18 -18.01
N VAL A 371 -4.64 21.49 -19.17
CA VAL A 371 -4.67 20.62 -20.36
C VAL A 371 -3.35 19.86 -20.46
N GLU A 372 -3.40 18.59 -20.85
CA GLU A 372 -2.20 17.81 -21.15
C GLU A 372 -1.29 18.55 -22.15
N ALA A 373 0.01 18.56 -21.87
CA ALA A 373 1.00 19.16 -22.75
C ALA A 373 1.05 18.40 -24.07
N THR A 374 0.96 19.12 -25.19
CA THR A 374 1.06 18.49 -26.51
C THR A 374 2.50 18.09 -26.83
N GLU A 375 2.66 17.09 -27.71
CA GLU A 375 3.98 16.68 -28.20
C GLU A 375 4.81 17.86 -28.74
N LYS A 376 4.15 18.77 -29.48
CA LYS A 376 4.80 19.98 -30.03
C LYS A 376 5.32 20.92 -28.95
N GLN A 377 4.57 21.08 -27.85
CA GLN A 377 5.01 21.86 -26.68
C GLN A 377 6.21 21.19 -26.02
N LEU A 378 6.20 19.87 -25.84
CA LEU A 378 7.32 19.13 -25.23
C LEU A 378 8.61 19.16 -26.08
N GLN A 379 8.52 19.44 -27.38
CA GLN A 379 9.67 19.74 -28.23
C GLN A 379 10.27 21.15 -27.99
N ALA A 380 9.66 21.97 -27.12
CA ALA A 380 10.05 23.35 -26.82
C ALA A 380 10.18 24.22 -28.10
N SER A 381 9.18 24.12 -28.98
CA SER A 381 9.22 24.72 -30.33
C SER A 381 9.02 26.24 -30.34
N THR A 382 8.56 26.84 -29.24
CA THR A 382 8.36 28.28 -29.09
C THR A 382 9.01 28.79 -27.81
N PHE A 383 9.17 30.11 -27.69
CA PHE A 383 9.73 30.73 -26.48
C PHE A 383 8.95 30.37 -25.20
N ASN A 384 7.61 30.34 -25.28
CA ASN A 384 6.77 29.98 -24.13
C ASN A 384 6.89 28.49 -23.78
N ASP A 385 6.98 27.63 -24.79
CA ASP A 385 7.17 26.20 -24.59
C ASP A 385 8.55 25.91 -23.97
N GLU A 386 9.59 26.60 -24.41
CA GLU A 386 10.93 26.49 -23.81
C GLU A 386 10.94 26.95 -22.35
N LYS A 387 10.22 28.03 -22.02
CA LYS A 387 10.05 28.48 -20.63
C LYS A 387 9.38 27.41 -19.76
N GLY A 388 8.31 26.77 -20.28
CA GLY A 388 7.64 25.65 -19.61
C GLY A 388 8.56 24.45 -19.42
N ALA A 389 9.25 24.04 -20.48
CA ALA A 389 10.20 22.94 -20.46
C ALA A 389 11.37 23.18 -19.47
N ARG A 390 11.87 24.42 -19.36
CA ARG A 390 12.88 24.80 -18.35
C ARG A 390 12.35 24.66 -16.92
N ALA A 391 11.07 24.99 -16.68
CA ALA A 391 10.45 24.80 -15.38
C ALA A 391 10.35 23.30 -15.01
N ILE A 392 9.96 22.45 -15.97
CA ILE A 392 9.96 20.99 -15.80
C ILE A 392 11.38 20.47 -15.53
N ALA A 393 12.36 20.88 -16.32
CA ALA A 393 13.75 20.48 -16.14
C ALA A 393 14.28 20.85 -14.74
N THR A 394 13.98 22.06 -14.27
CA THR A 394 14.32 22.52 -12.92
C THR A 394 13.70 21.62 -11.84
N ALA A 395 12.43 21.24 -12.00
CA ALA A 395 11.75 20.34 -11.08
C ALA A 395 12.36 18.92 -11.06
N VAL A 396 12.68 18.37 -12.24
CA VAL A 396 13.32 17.05 -12.35
C VAL A 396 14.69 17.02 -11.67
N VAL A 397 15.53 18.04 -11.88
CA VAL A 397 16.83 18.17 -11.21
C VAL A 397 16.68 18.34 -9.71
N TRP A 398 15.70 19.14 -9.29
CA TRP A 398 15.40 19.35 -7.87
C TRP A 398 15.04 18.04 -7.16
N LEU A 399 14.22 17.19 -7.80
CA LEU A 399 13.88 15.85 -7.32
C LEU A 399 15.12 14.95 -7.29
N ALA A 400 15.89 14.90 -8.38
CA ALA A 400 17.04 14.01 -8.51
C ALA A 400 18.10 14.25 -7.42
N ARG A 401 18.41 15.52 -7.14
CA ARG A 401 19.34 15.91 -6.06
C ARG A 401 18.85 15.45 -4.68
N ARG A 402 17.55 15.32 -4.50
CA ARG A 402 16.88 14.85 -3.26
C ARG A 402 16.63 13.35 -3.25
N GLY A 403 17.15 12.61 -4.22
CA GLY A 403 17.07 11.16 -4.28
C GLY A 403 15.81 10.62 -4.94
N LEU A 404 15.11 11.43 -5.75
CA LEU A 404 13.91 11.03 -6.48
C LEU A 404 14.11 11.23 -7.99
N ILE A 405 14.08 10.16 -8.77
CA ILE A 405 14.21 10.23 -10.22
C ILE A 405 12.82 10.14 -10.85
N TYR A 406 12.32 11.28 -11.32
CA TYR A 406 11.16 11.35 -12.19
C TYR A 406 11.58 11.13 -13.64
N TYR A 407 11.02 10.12 -14.30
CA TYR A 407 11.42 9.75 -15.66
C TYR A 407 10.29 9.76 -16.68
N ASP A 408 9.02 9.76 -16.25
CA ASP A 408 7.89 9.61 -17.15
C ASP A 408 7.46 10.95 -17.79
N LEU A 409 8.37 11.52 -18.59
CA LEU A 409 8.24 12.82 -19.24
C LEU A 409 7.39 12.73 -20.52
N ARG A 410 6.14 12.29 -20.41
CA ARG A 410 5.18 12.17 -21.51
C ARG A 410 4.03 13.17 -21.37
N GLU A 411 3.35 13.42 -22.48
CA GLU A 411 2.20 14.32 -22.63
C GLU A 411 1.16 14.17 -21.51
N PRO A 412 0.70 12.95 -21.15
CA PRO A 412 -0.35 12.79 -20.16
C PRO A 412 0.06 13.15 -18.74
N ASN A 413 1.37 13.26 -18.47
CA ASN A 413 1.90 13.49 -17.13
C ASN A 413 2.40 14.93 -16.90
N ILE A 414 2.18 15.80 -17.88
CA ILE A 414 2.53 17.21 -17.80
C ILE A 414 1.28 18.02 -18.13
N LEU A 415 0.77 18.77 -17.15
CA LEU A 415 -0.36 19.66 -17.35
C LEU A 415 0.12 21.09 -17.60
N VAL A 416 -0.52 21.78 -18.53
CA VAL A 416 -0.40 23.21 -18.75
C VAL A 416 -1.66 23.87 -18.20
N ASP A 417 -1.48 24.58 -17.08
CA ASP A 417 -2.55 25.32 -16.41
C ASP A 417 -2.94 26.57 -17.22
N SER A 418 -4.12 27.10 -16.96
CA SER A 418 -4.67 28.35 -17.49
C SER A 418 -3.74 29.57 -17.31
N ASP A 419 -2.91 29.58 -16.27
CA ASP A 419 -1.91 30.61 -16.02
C ASP A 419 -0.62 30.44 -16.86
N GLY A 420 -0.56 29.38 -17.69
CA GLY A 420 0.58 29.01 -18.52
C GLY A 420 1.69 28.28 -17.76
N CYS A 421 1.51 27.97 -16.47
CA CYS A 421 2.47 27.17 -15.71
C CYS A 421 2.33 25.69 -16.05
N TRP A 422 3.48 25.02 -16.15
CA TRP A 422 3.54 23.59 -16.41
C TRP A 422 3.70 22.85 -15.09
N ARG A 423 2.97 21.74 -14.91
CA ARG A 423 2.95 20.94 -13.68
C ARG A 423 3.23 19.47 -14.00
N LEU A 424 4.11 18.85 -13.23
CA LEU A 424 4.29 17.40 -13.21
C LEU A 424 3.16 16.76 -12.40
N ILE A 425 2.62 15.67 -12.94
CA ILE A 425 1.67 14.80 -12.26
C ILE A 425 2.13 13.34 -12.40
N ASP A 426 1.41 12.43 -11.75
CA ASP A 426 1.67 10.99 -11.75
C ASP A 426 3.09 10.62 -11.29
N TYR A 427 3.30 10.65 -9.98
CA TYR A 427 4.60 10.38 -9.35
C TYR A 427 4.83 8.88 -9.07
N ASP A 428 3.93 8.01 -9.53
CA ASP A 428 3.85 6.60 -9.13
C ASP A 428 5.09 5.79 -9.51
N ASP A 429 5.72 6.16 -10.62
CA ASP A 429 6.86 5.47 -11.21
C ASP A 429 8.22 6.07 -10.82
N MET A 430 8.28 7.09 -9.96
CA MET A 430 9.58 7.65 -9.56
C MET A 430 10.46 6.61 -8.87
N VAL A 431 11.76 6.69 -9.14
CA VAL A 431 12.77 5.80 -8.54
C VAL A 431 13.46 6.51 -7.38
N VAL A 432 13.49 5.85 -6.22
CA VAL A 432 14.23 6.31 -5.04
C VAL A 432 15.69 5.90 -5.16
N VAL A 433 16.58 6.86 -4.92
CA VAL A 433 18.04 6.67 -4.83
C VAL A 433 18.60 7.43 -3.64
N ASP A 434 19.85 7.16 -3.28
CA ASP A 434 20.53 7.93 -2.24
C ASP A 434 20.60 9.41 -2.64
N PRO A 435 20.20 10.35 -1.76
CA PRO A 435 20.28 11.78 -2.05
C PRO A 435 21.70 12.20 -2.46
N GLY A 436 21.80 13.02 -3.51
CA GLY A 436 23.08 13.47 -4.07
C GLY A 436 23.86 12.43 -4.89
N SER A 437 23.36 11.20 -5.04
CA SER A 437 24.01 10.17 -5.87
C SER A 437 23.89 10.40 -7.38
N VAL A 438 22.99 11.28 -7.80
CA VAL A 438 22.69 11.60 -9.20
C VAL A 438 22.91 13.08 -9.44
N ASN A 439 23.91 13.42 -10.26
CA ASN A 439 24.29 14.80 -10.53
C ASN A 439 24.31 15.15 -12.02
N THR A 440 24.05 14.18 -12.89
CA THR A 440 24.04 14.35 -14.34
C THR A 440 22.90 13.55 -14.97
N VAL A 441 22.56 13.90 -16.21
CA VAL A 441 21.65 13.08 -17.04
C VAL A 441 22.20 11.67 -17.24
N ALA A 442 23.53 11.50 -17.34
CA ALA A 442 24.14 10.18 -17.49
C ALA A 442 23.93 9.30 -16.25
N ASP A 443 24.03 9.87 -15.05
CA ASP A 443 23.75 9.15 -13.80
C ASP A 443 22.28 8.70 -13.74
N MET A 444 21.34 9.61 -14.07
CA MET A 444 19.91 9.27 -14.14
C MET A 444 19.68 8.09 -15.09
N VAL A 445 20.23 8.16 -16.31
CA VAL A 445 20.08 7.10 -17.31
C VAL A 445 20.61 5.77 -16.80
N LYS A 446 21.77 5.75 -16.13
CA LYS A 446 22.36 4.52 -15.58
C LYS A 446 21.48 3.89 -14.50
N VAL A 447 20.90 4.72 -13.61
CA VAL A 447 19.93 4.24 -12.61
C VAL A 447 18.69 3.67 -13.29
N LEU A 448 18.13 4.38 -14.27
CA LEU A 448 16.94 3.94 -15.00
C LEU A 448 17.17 2.66 -15.81
N GLU A 449 18.35 2.47 -16.40
CA GLU A 449 18.74 1.21 -17.06
C GLU A 449 18.80 0.05 -16.06
N THR A 450 19.38 0.30 -14.88
CA THR A 450 19.46 -0.67 -13.80
C THR A 450 18.07 -1.06 -13.31
N GLU A 451 17.19 -0.08 -13.09
CA GLU A 451 15.83 -0.34 -12.61
C GLU A 451 14.99 -1.04 -13.67
N GLN A 452 15.12 -0.64 -14.94
CA GLN A 452 14.48 -1.32 -16.08
C GLN A 452 14.85 -2.80 -16.13
N GLN A 453 16.13 -3.14 -15.96
CA GLN A 453 16.60 -4.52 -15.93
C GLN A 453 16.11 -5.28 -14.70
N ARG A 454 16.24 -4.67 -13.51
CA ARG A 454 15.84 -5.26 -12.23
C ARG A 454 14.35 -5.63 -12.23
N GLN A 455 13.50 -4.72 -12.70
CA GLN A 455 12.05 -4.88 -12.69
C GLN A 455 11.48 -5.53 -13.95
N ARG A 456 12.32 -5.78 -14.96
CA ARG A 456 11.91 -6.27 -16.28
C ARG A 456 10.86 -5.38 -16.94
N LEU A 457 10.97 -4.07 -16.71
CA LEU A 457 10.12 -3.07 -17.35
C LEU A 457 10.65 -2.81 -18.76
N THR A 458 9.79 -2.32 -19.64
CA THR A 458 10.15 -1.90 -20.99
C THR A 458 9.90 -0.40 -21.14
N GLY A 459 10.79 0.29 -21.85
CA GLY A 459 10.57 1.68 -22.22
C GLY A 459 10.86 2.74 -21.16
N VAL A 460 11.36 2.40 -19.97
CA VAL A 460 11.71 3.36 -18.89
C VAL A 460 12.68 4.43 -19.39
N VAL A 461 13.80 4.00 -19.97
CA VAL A 461 14.83 4.93 -20.51
C VAL A 461 14.32 5.66 -21.75
N ALA A 462 13.46 5.01 -22.55
CA ALA A 462 12.89 5.61 -23.75
C ALA A 462 11.89 6.72 -23.41
N ALA A 463 11.08 6.54 -22.37
CA ALA A 463 10.16 7.57 -21.86
C ALA A 463 10.92 8.82 -21.40
N PHE A 464 12.00 8.63 -20.63
CA PHE A 464 12.85 9.74 -20.19
C PHE A 464 13.50 10.50 -21.36
N LYS A 465 13.99 9.76 -22.36
CA LYS A 465 14.72 10.32 -23.50
C LYS A 465 13.83 10.76 -24.66
N ARG A 466 12.50 10.65 -24.54
CA ARG A 466 11.57 10.86 -25.65
C ARG A 466 11.69 12.25 -26.29
N PHE A 467 11.98 13.27 -25.48
CA PHE A 467 12.08 14.67 -25.91
C PHE A 467 13.51 15.19 -25.75
N PRO A 468 14.35 15.15 -26.80
CA PRO A 468 15.77 15.50 -26.71
C PRO A 468 16.02 16.91 -26.18
N LYS A 469 15.17 17.87 -26.55
CA LYS A 469 15.29 19.25 -26.06
C LYS A 469 15.03 19.35 -24.56
N LEU A 470 14.04 18.63 -24.03
CA LEU A 470 13.80 18.58 -22.58
C LEU A 470 14.97 17.94 -21.83
N VAL A 471 15.55 16.86 -22.37
CA VAL A 471 16.75 16.22 -21.79
C VAL A 471 17.94 17.18 -21.79
N GLN A 472 18.14 17.94 -22.87
CA GLN A 472 19.18 18.99 -22.92
C GLN A 472 18.96 20.02 -21.81
N LEU A 473 17.71 20.49 -21.62
CA LEU A 473 17.39 21.46 -20.57
C LEU A 473 17.59 20.91 -19.15
N ILE A 474 17.37 19.60 -18.94
CA ILE A 474 17.69 18.92 -17.68
C ILE A 474 19.21 18.92 -17.44
N ASP A 475 20.01 18.65 -18.47
CA ASP A 475 21.47 18.71 -18.37
C ASP A 475 21.97 20.13 -18.05
N GLU A 476 21.44 21.14 -18.73
CA GLU A 476 21.70 22.56 -18.43
C GLU A 476 21.31 22.91 -16.98
N ALA A 477 20.16 22.41 -16.50
CA ALA A 477 19.69 22.66 -15.14
C ALA A 477 20.63 22.04 -14.09
N PHE A 478 21.16 20.84 -14.32
CA PHE A 478 22.17 20.23 -13.44
C PHE A 478 23.44 21.08 -13.31
N GLN A 479 23.84 21.79 -14.37
CA GLN A 479 25.04 22.63 -14.41
C GLN A 479 24.82 24.04 -13.83
N SER A 480 23.58 24.50 -13.74
CA SER A 480 23.23 25.89 -13.41
C SER A 480 23.06 26.20 -11.91
N GLN A 481 23.10 25.17 -11.05
CA GLN A 481 22.86 25.23 -9.60
C GLN A 481 23.87 24.36 -8.88
#